data_AF-A0A7Y5LYC2-F1
#
_entry.id   AF-A0A7Y5LYC2-F1
#
_cell.length_a   1.000
_cell.length_b   1.000
_cell.length_c   1.000
_cell.angle_alpha   90.00
_cell.angle_beta   90.00
_cell.angle_gamma   90.00
#
_symmetry.space_group_name_H-M   'P 1'
#
loop_
_entity.id
_entity.type
_entity.pdbx_description
1 polymer ?
#
loop_
_entity_poly.entity_id
_entity_poly.type
_entity_poly.pdbx_seq_one_letter_code
_entity_poly.pdbx_strand_id
1 'polypeptide(L)'
;AAAIDRRYRGRPLTLCGVLTGGAIFAADLARSLRNDRLEIDFVRASSYGEGTVSRGRVELQVLDEGGIAGRDVLVAEDILETGRTLEAVVAGLRLCGARSVRTVVLLEKPARGERRFRADWTGFRMGEDLFVAGYGLDAGKRWRNLPDIVVPPEHDPLRRGRP
;
A
#
# COMPACT_ATOMS: atom_id res chain seq x y z
N ALA A 1 -13.57 -2.13 -4.23
CA ALA A 1 -14.68 -1.37 -3.59
C ALA A 1 -15.81 -2.26 -3.06
N ALA A 2 -16.64 -2.89 -3.91
CA ALA A 2 -17.86 -3.60 -3.46
C ALA A 2 -17.66 -4.62 -2.32
N ALA A 3 -16.56 -5.39 -2.33
CA ALA A 3 -16.23 -6.33 -1.26
C ALA A 3 -15.94 -5.63 0.09
N ILE A 4 -15.26 -4.48 0.04
CA ILE A 4 -14.96 -3.63 1.19
C ILE A 4 -16.26 -2.99 1.72
N ASP A 5 -17.08 -2.41 0.83
CA ASP A 5 -18.37 -1.82 1.21
C ASP A 5 -19.27 -2.83 1.92
N ARG A 6 -19.35 -4.07 1.39
CA ARG A 6 -20.09 -5.16 2.04
C ARG A 6 -19.55 -5.50 3.42
N ARG A 7 -18.23 -5.49 3.59
CA ARG A 7 -17.57 -5.82 4.87
C ARG A 7 -17.77 -4.75 5.94
N TYR A 8 -17.92 -3.49 5.53
CA TYR A 8 -18.03 -2.34 6.44
C TYR A 8 -19.39 -1.64 6.34
N ARG A 9 -20.42 -2.32 5.83
CA ARG A 9 -21.77 -1.76 5.66
C ARG A 9 -22.31 -1.22 7.00
N GLY A 10 -22.62 0.08 7.03
CA GLY A 10 -23.16 0.77 8.21
C GLY A 10 -22.15 1.00 9.33
N ARG A 11 -20.85 0.77 9.11
CA ARG A 11 -19.78 0.94 10.10
C ARG A 11 -18.83 2.06 9.65
N PRO A 12 -18.38 2.93 10.56
CA PRO A 12 -17.29 3.86 10.28
C PRO A 12 -16.04 3.10 9.83
N LEU A 13 -15.33 3.67 8.85
CA LEU A 13 -14.11 3.10 8.29
C LEU A 13 -13.10 4.22 8.04
N THR A 14 -11.86 4.02 8.48
CA THR A 14 -10.74 4.87 8.11
C THR A 14 -9.96 4.20 6.98
N LEU A 15 -9.96 4.80 5.79
CA LEU A 15 -9.07 4.42 4.69
C LEU A 15 -7.72 5.11 4.88
N CYS A 16 -6.70 4.32 5.17
CA CYS A 16 -5.37 4.80 5.50
C CYS A 16 -4.39 4.49 4.35
N GLY A 17 -4.01 5.49 3.54
CA GLY A 17 -3.02 5.31 2.48
C GLY A 17 -1.58 5.23 3.01
N VAL A 18 -0.77 4.31 2.51
CA VAL A 18 0.67 4.28 2.82
C VAL A 18 1.42 5.21 1.88
N LEU A 19 2.06 6.24 2.44
CA LEU A 19 2.80 7.23 1.69
C LEU A 19 4.19 6.71 1.29
N THR A 20 4.73 7.13 0.13
CA THR A 20 4.09 8.05 -0.83
C THR A 20 3.29 7.33 -1.90
N GLY A 21 3.68 6.11 -2.26
CA GLY A 21 3.18 5.43 -3.47
C GLY A 21 1.69 5.06 -3.42
N GLY A 22 1.18 4.66 -2.26
CA GLY A 22 -0.23 4.34 -2.06
C GLY A 22 -1.18 5.54 -2.16
N ALA A 23 -0.69 6.78 -2.26
CA ALA A 23 -1.55 7.97 -2.26
C ALA A 23 -2.56 8.01 -3.42
N ILE A 24 -2.10 7.73 -4.65
CA ILE A 24 -2.95 7.76 -5.85
C ILE A 24 -4.01 6.66 -5.77
N PHE A 25 -3.59 5.45 -5.45
CA PHE A 25 -4.49 4.32 -5.26
C PHE A 25 -5.52 4.56 -4.15
N ALA A 26 -5.09 5.09 -3.00
CA ALA A 26 -6.00 5.42 -1.90
C ALA A 26 -7.05 6.45 -2.31
N ALA A 27 -6.66 7.48 -3.07
CA ALA A 27 -7.58 8.51 -3.56
C ALA A 27 -8.64 7.94 -4.51
N ASP A 28 -8.25 7.08 -5.45
CA ASP A 28 -9.18 6.42 -6.38
C ASP A 28 -10.06 5.39 -5.69
N LEU A 29 -9.51 4.65 -4.72
CA LEU A 29 -10.29 3.73 -3.90
C LEU A 29 -11.33 4.48 -3.07
N ALA A 30 -10.96 5.61 -2.46
CA ALA A 30 -11.90 6.45 -1.69
C ALA A 30 -13.10 6.88 -2.53
N ARG A 31 -12.85 7.40 -3.75
CA ARG A 31 -13.91 7.78 -4.72
C ARG A 31 -14.80 6.60 -5.13
N SER A 32 -14.27 5.39 -5.07
CA SER A 32 -14.98 4.16 -5.47
C SER A 32 -15.80 3.53 -4.34
N LEU A 33 -15.53 3.87 -3.07
CA LEU A 33 -16.26 3.35 -1.91
C LEU A 33 -17.56 4.12 -1.71
N ARG A 34 -18.61 3.41 -1.29
CA ARG A 34 -19.95 3.99 -1.06
C ARG A 34 -20.24 4.27 0.41
N ASN A 35 -19.26 4.07 1.29
CA ASN A 35 -19.40 4.26 2.73
C ASN A 35 -19.52 5.77 3.04
N ASP A 36 -20.67 6.17 3.59
CA ASP A 36 -21.00 7.55 3.99
C ASP A 36 -20.31 8.00 5.29
N ARG A 37 -19.62 7.07 5.96
CA ARG A 37 -18.85 7.28 7.19
C ARG A 37 -17.37 6.96 6.96
N LEU A 38 -16.89 7.17 5.74
CA LEU A 38 -15.49 7.00 5.36
C LEU A 38 -14.68 8.22 5.80
N GLU A 39 -13.64 7.98 6.57
CA GLU A 39 -12.58 8.94 6.84
C GLU A 39 -11.34 8.54 6.02
N ILE A 40 -10.54 9.52 5.60
CA ILE A 40 -9.29 9.29 4.87
C ILE A 40 -8.15 9.80 5.73
N ASP A 41 -7.14 8.95 5.90
CA ASP A 41 -5.89 9.27 6.59
C ASP A 41 -4.71 8.68 5.83
N PHE A 42 -3.50 9.01 6.25
CA PHE A 42 -2.26 8.57 5.64
C PHE A 42 -1.21 8.25 6.70
N VAL A 43 -0.39 7.24 6.41
CA VAL A 43 0.78 6.91 7.22
C VAL A 43 2.03 6.97 6.37
N ARG A 44 3.12 7.44 6.98
CA ARG A 44 4.45 7.28 6.40
C ARG A 44 5.18 6.17 7.13
N ALA A 45 5.60 5.15 6.37
CA ALA A 45 6.52 4.12 6.83
C ALA A 45 7.91 4.43 6.30
N SER A 46 8.88 4.67 7.19
CA SER A 46 10.29 4.84 6.80
C SER A 46 11.14 3.70 7.34
N SER A 47 11.90 3.06 6.46
CA SER A 47 12.99 2.15 6.83
C SER A 47 14.22 2.97 7.24
N TYR A 48 14.87 2.58 8.33
CA TYR A 48 16.12 3.21 8.77
C TYR A 48 17.26 2.92 7.77
N GLY A 49 17.85 3.99 7.21
CA GLY A 49 19.18 4.03 6.58
C GLY A 49 19.42 3.15 5.33
N GLU A 50 19.75 3.80 4.20
CA GLU A 50 20.46 3.14 3.10
C GLU A 50 21.79 2.59 3.62
N GLY A 51 21.96 1.26 3.60
CA GLY A 51 23.22 0.62 3.96
C GLY A 51 23.27 0.01 5.36
N THR A 52 22.39 -0.93 5.66
CA THR A 52 22.69 -2.14 6.46
C THR A 52 21.43 -2.98 6.57
N VAL A 53 21.56 -4.31 6.53
CA VAL A 53 20.47 -5.23 6.85
C VAL A 53 20.08 -5.01 8.32
N SER A 54 19.14 -4.10 8.57
CA SER A 54 18.68 -3.81 9.92
C SER A 54 17.26 -4.34 10.11
N ARG A 55 17.15 -5.22 11.10
CA ARG A 55 15.93 -5.86 11.55
C ARG A 55 15.07 -4.83 12.28
N GLY A 56 13.90 -4.51 11.74
CA GLY A 56 12.67 -4.49 12.55
C GLY A 56 12.22 -3.20 13.25
N ARG A 57 12.74 -2.00 12.92
CA ARG A 57 12.11 -0.74 13.37
C ARG A 57 11.77 0.15 12.18
N VAL A 58 10.50 0.08 11.76
CA VAL A 58 9.88 1.07 10.86
C VAL A 58 9.23 2.12 11.76
N GLU A 59 9.59 3.38 11.57
CA GLU A 59 8.84 4.47 12.21
C GLU A 59 7.56 4.71 11.43
N LEU A 60 6.45 4.82 12.16
CA LEU A 60 5.14 5.13 11.62
C LEU A 60 4.74 6.51 12.09
N GLN A 61 4.62 7.41 11.13
CA GLN A 61 4.01 8.71 11.36
C GLN A 61 2.56 8.63 10.87
N VAL A 62 1.62 8.59 11.81
CA VAL A 62 0.18 8.79 11.54
C VAL A 62 -0.06 10.30 11.42
N LEU A 63 -0.78 10.73 10.39
CA LEU A 63 -0.92 12.16 10.09
C LEU A 63 -2.16 12.80 10.72
N ASP A 64 -3.22 12.06 11.04
CA ASP A 64 -4.38 12.60 11.78
C ASP A 64 -4.08 12.81 13.28
N GLU A 65 -4.22 14.07 13.74
CA GLU A 65 -4.12 14.46 15.15
C GLU A 65 -5.22 13.80 16.01
N GLY A 66 -6.36 13.44 15.42
CA GLY A 66 -7.47 12.77 16.09
C GLY A 66 -7.19 11.31 16.47
N GLY A 67 -6.08 10.74 15.99
CA GLY A 67 -5.59 9.41 16.36
C GLY A 67 -6.44 8.22 15.85
N ILE A 68 -5.85 7.02 15.81
CA ILE A 68 -6.46 5.81 15.22
C ILE A 68 -7.16 4.89 16.25
N ALA A 69 -7.11 5.25 17.53
CA ALA A 69 -7.60 4.41 18.61
C ALA A 69 -9.11 4.12 18.46
N GLY A 70 -9.49 2.85 18.59
CA GLY A 70 -10.87 2.40 18.47
C GLY A 70 -11.46 2.39 17.06
N ARG A 71 -10.72 2.81 16.02
CA ARG A 71 -11.21 2.86 14.63
C ARG A 71 -11.04 1.52 13.89
N ASP A 72 -11.93 1.23 12.94
CA ASP A 72 -11.68 0.17 11.95
C ASP A 72 -10.86 0.79 10.81
N VAL A 73 -9.71 0.20 10.49
CA VAL A 73 -8.75 0.76 9.54
C VAL A 73 -8.57 -0.16 8.36
N LEU A 74 -8.65 0.40 7.15
CA LEU A 74 -8.26 -0.24 5.91
C LEU A 74 -7.00 0.43 5.38
N VAL A 75 -5.87 -0.27 5.46
CA VAL A 75 -4.59 0.21 4.91
C VAL A 75 -4.56 -0.03 3.40
N ALA A 76 -4.31 1.01 2.62
CA ALA A 76 -4.16 0.95 1.18
C ALA A 76 -2.69 1.17 0.77
N GLU A 77 -2.11 0.19 0.08
CA GLU A 77 -0.73 0.18 -0.42
C GLU A 77 -0.73 0.00 -1.94
N ASP A 78 0.23 0.60 -2.64
CA ASP A 78 0.37 0.45 -4.09
C ASP A 78 0.90 -0.95 -4.48
N ILE A 79 1.85 -1.51 -3.73
CA ILE A 79 2.46 -2.81 -4.07
C ILE A 79 2.83 -3.68 -2.88
N LEU A 80 2.48 -4.95 -2.98
CA LEU A 80 2.89 -6.01 -2.06
C LEU A 80 3.99 -6.88 -2.70
N GLU A 81 5.24 -6.67 -2.27
CA GLU A 81 6.39 -7.48 -2.70
C GLU A 81 6.88 -8.44 -1.62
N THR A 82 7.45 -7.97 -0.51
CA THR A 82 7.87 -8.85 0.61
C THR A 82 6.85 -8.90 1.73
N GLY A 83 6.05 -7.84 1.87
CA GLY A 83 5.07 -7.68 2.95
C GLY A 83 5.61 -7.02 4.23
N ARG A 84 6.90 -6.72 4.31
CA ARG A 84 7.52 -6.12 5.52
C ARG A 84 6.93 -4.76 5.88
N THR A 85 6.67 -3.90 4.88
CA THR A 85 6.06 -2.59 5.08
C THR A 85 4.67 -2.73 5.70
N LEU A 86 3.79 -3.50 5.06
CA LEU A 86 2.45 -3.75 5.57
C LEU A 86 2.43 -4.43 6.93
N GLU A 87 3.33 -5.39 7.18
CA GLU A 87 3.48 -6.04 8.48
C GLU A 87 3.79 -5.00 9.57
N ALA A 88 4.74 -4.10 9.31
CA ALA A 88 5.11 -3.06 10.25
C ALA A 88 3.98 -2.04 10.46
N VAL A 89 3.35 -1.54 9.38
CA VAL A 89 2.21 -0.61 9.43
C VAL A 89 1.07 -1.22 10.25
N VAL A 90 0.69 -2.46 9.96
CA VAL A 90 -0.39 -3.16 10.67
C VAL A 90 -0.05 -3.32 12.15
N ALA A 91 1.19 -3.70 12.47
CA ALA A 91 1.64 -3.84 13.85
C ALA A 91 1.56 -2.50 14.61
N GLY A 92 2.05 -1.41 14.03
CA GLY A 92 2.03 -0.10 14.69
C GLY A 92 0.63 0.48 14.83
N LEU A 93 -0.24 0.37 13.83
CA LEU A 93 -1.63 0.81 13.96
C LEU A 93 -2.39 0.05 15.07
N ARG A 94 -2.08 -1.24 15.25
CA ARG A 94 -2.61 -2.02 16.39
C ARG A 94 -2.05 -1.53 17.73
N LEU A 95 -0.77 -1.20 17.80
CA LEU A 95 -0.15 -0.61 19.00
C LEU A 95 -0.76 0.77 19.34
N CYS A 96 -1.14 1.55 18.33
CA CYS A 96 -1.88 2.80 18.51
C CYS A 96 -3.37 2.60 18.87
N GLY A 97 -3.83 1.36 19.06
CA GLY A 97 -5.16 1.05 19.58
C GLY A 97 -6.26 0.90 18.52
N ALA A 98 -5.93 0.71 17.23
CA ALA A 98 -6.92 0.44 16.20
C ALA A 98 -7.78 -0.79 16.56
N ARG A 99 -9.12 -0.67 16.42
CA ARG A 99 -10.08 -1.75 16.71
C ARG A 99 -9.93 -2.92 15.74
N SER A 100 -9.72 -2.63 14.46
CA SER A 100 -9.34 -3.62 13.48
C SER A 100 -8.45 -2.99 12.42
N VAL A 101 -7.55 -3.78 11.86
CA VAL A 101 -6.71 -3.38 10.74
C VAL A 101 -6.81 -4.43 9.65
N ARG A 102 -7.23 -4.00 8.46
CA ARG A 102 -7.27 -4.79 7.23
C ARG A 102 -6.45 -4.09 6.15
N THR A 103 -6.12 -4.82 5.09
CA THR A 103 -5.20 -4.35 4.04
C THR A 103 -5.77 -4.57 2.66
N VAL A 104 -5.57 -3.59 1.78
CA VAL A 104 -5.83 -3.69 0.36
C VAL A 104 -4.60 -3.22 -0.40
N VAL A 105 -4.17 -4.01 -1.37
CA VAL A 105 -3.03 -3.67 -2.24
C VAL A 105 -3.52 -3.53 -3.67
N LEU A 106 -3.00 -2.53 -4.39
CA LEU A 106 -3.27 -2.41 -5.82
C LEU A 106 -2.61 -3.57 -6.58
N LEU A 107 -1.30 -3.77 -6.40
CA LEU A 107 -0.53 -4.85 -7.03
C LEU A 107 0.04 -5.82 -6.00
N GLU A 108 0.04 -7.11 -6.36
CA GLU A 108 0.78 -8.16 -5.65
C GLU A 108 1.76 -8.80 -6.61
N LYS A 109 3.06 -8.71 -6.30
CA LYS A 109 4.13 -9.34 -7.10
C LYS A 109 4.27 -10.82 -6.75
N PRO A 110 4.82 -11.65 -7.65
CA PRO A 110 5.32 -12.96 -7.27
C PRO A 110 6.30 -12.83 -6.10
N ALA A 111 6.19 -13.71 -5.11
CA ALA A 111 7.13 -13.69 -3.99
C ALA A 111 8.47 -14.28 -4.46
N ARG A 112 9.58 -13.55 -4.25
CA ARG A 112 10.94 -14.08 -4.47
C ARG A 112 11.38 -15.11 -3.41
N GLY A 113 10.48 -15.55 -2.54
CA GLY A 113 10.74 -16.43 -1.39
C GLY A 113 9.49 -16.64 -0.53
N GLU A 114 9.66 -17.04 0.73
CA GLU A 114 8.54 -17.24 1.67
C GLU A 114 7.84 -15.91 1.99
N ARG A 115 6.61 -15.75 1.49
CA ARG A 115 5.75 -14.59 1.79
C ARG A 115 4.98 -14.83 3.09
N ARG A 116 5.32 -14.07 4.13
CA ARG A 116 4.68 -14.16 5.46
C ARG A 116 3.43 -13.28 5.62
N PHE A 117 3.28 -12.28 4.77
CA PHE A 117 2.15 -11.36 4.81
C PHE A 117 1.21 -11.58 3.62
N ARG A 118 -0.10 -11.66 3.89
CA ARG A 118 -1.14 -11.71 2.85
C ARG A 118 -2.07 -10.52 3.02
N ALA A 119 -2.31 -9.79 1.93
CA ALA A 119 -3.32 -8.74 1.94
C ALA A 119 -4.73 -9.34 2.03
N ASP A 120 -5.66 -8.63 2.67
CA ASP A 120 -7.07 -9.05 2.72
C ASP A 120 -7.74 -8.90 1.35
N TRP A 121 -7.31 -7.90 0.57
CA TRP A 121 -7.73 -7.69 -0.81
C TRP A 121 -6.55 -7.33 -1.70
N THR A 122 -6.52 -7.89 -2.90
CA THR A 122 -5.55 -7.59 -3.95
C THR A 122 -6.31 -7.13 -5.19
N GLY A 123 -5.93 -6.00 -5.78
CA GLY A 123 -6.48 -5.53 -7.06
C GLY A 123 -6.02 -6.41 -8.21
N PHE A 124 -4.70 -6.43 -8.44
CA PHE A 124 -4.06 -7.16 -9.52
C PHE A 124 -2.93 -8.04 -9.00
N ARG A 125 -2.84 -9.27 -9.49
CA ARG A 125 -1.70 -10.17 -9.24
C ARG A 125 -0.83 -10.22 -10.48
N MET A 126 0.44 -9.90 -10.32
CA MET A 126 1.41 -10.00 -11.40
C MET A 126 1.85 -11.45 -11.55
N GLY A 127 1.82 -11.97 -12.78
CA GLY A 127 2.32 -13.31 -13.09
C GLY A 127 3.85 -13.37 -13.15
N GLU A 128 4.48 -12.25 -13.51
CA GLU A 128 5.92 -12.12 -13.63
C GLU A 128 6.46 -11.09 -12.65
N ASP A 129 7.72 -11.28 -12.25
CA ASP A 129 8.42 -10.39 -11.35
C ASP A 129 9.12 -9.28 -12.14
N LEU A 130 8.31 -8.38 -12.67
CA LEU A 130 8.77 -7.21 -13.41
C LEU A 130 8.92 -6.00 -12.49
N PHE A 131 9.82 -5.11 -12.86
CA PHE A 131 9.88 -3.78 -12.28
C PHE A 131 8.81 -2.91 -12.95
N VAL A 132 8.00 -2.24 -12.16
CA VAL A 132 6.89 -1.40 -12.63
C VAL A 132 6.93 -0.03 -11.96
N ALA A 133 6.48 1.00 -12.68
CA ALA A 133 6.34 2.36 -12.20
C ALA A 133 5.04 2.98 -12.74
N GLY A 134 4.65 4.15 -12.24
CA GLY A 134 3.38 4.78 -12.62
C GLY A 134 2.25 4.50 -11.65
N TYR A 135 1.21 5.32 -11.72
CA TYR A 135 0.04 5.24 -10.84
C TYR A 135 0.40 5.17 -9.34
N GLY A 136 1.35 6.02 -8.94
CA GLY A 136 1.86 6.11 -7.57
C GLY A 136 3.20 5.40 -7.39
N LEU A 137 3.49 4.34 -8.14
CA LEU A 137 4.76 3.60 -8.09
C LEU A 137 5.89 4.43 -8.69
N ASP A 138 7.10 4.36 -8.12
CA ASP A 138 8.24 5.14 -8.60
C ASP A 138 9.37 4.35 -9.24
N ALA A 139 10.05 5.03 -10.17
CA ALA A 139 11.40 4.70 -10.59
C ALA A 139 12.32 5.87 -10.20
N GLY A 140 13.07 5.71 -9.11
CA GLY A 140 13.98 6.75 -8.61
C GLY A 140 13.25 8.05 -8.22
N LYS A 141 12.15 7.94 -7.47
CA LYS A 141 11.24 9.05 -7.08
C LYS A 141 10.50 9.74 -8.22
N ARG A 142 10.68 9.32 -9.47
CA ARG A 142 9.95 9.83 -10.65
C ARG A 142 8.84 8.85 -11.05
N TRP A 143 8.10 9.18 -12.10
CA TRP A 143 7.08 8.32 -12.74
C TRP A 143 5.77 8.13 -11.97
N ARG A 144 5.69 8.46 -10.68
CA ARG A 144 4.45 8.32 -9.88
C ARG A 144 3.22 8.96 -10.51
N ASN A 145 3.41 10.04 -11.27
CA ASN A 145 2.34 10.84 -11.89
C ASN A 145 1.75 10.24 -13.17
N LEU A 146 2.31 9.15 -13.70
CA LEU A 146 1.72 8.51 -14.88
C LEU A 146 0.35 7.92 -14.54
N PRO A 147 -0.64 8.02 -15.44
CA PRO A 147 -1.97 7.46 -15.21
C PRO A 147 -1.97 5.93 -15.28
N ASP A 148 -0.98 5.35 -15.97
CA ASP A 148 -0.86 3.91 -16.19
C ASP A 148 0.30 3.31 -15.38
N ILE A 149 0.18 2.02 -15.08
CA ILE A 149 1.29 1.20 -14.58
C ILE A 149 2.06 0.69 -15.80
N VAL A 150 3.35 1.03 -15.86
CA VAL A 150 4.24 0.72 -16.99
C VAL A 150 5.50 0.01 -16.53
N VAL A 151 6.14 -0.72 -17.44
CA VAL A 151 7.52 -1.19 -17.27
C VAL A 151 8.44 -0.11 -17.87
N PRO A 152 9.29 0.56 -17.06
CA PRO A 152 10.23 1.55 -17.59
C PRO A 152 11.15 0.95 -18.65
N PRO A 153 11.53 1.69 -19.71
CA PRO A 153 12.32 1.15 -20.82
C PRO A 153 13.63 0.46 -20.42
N GLU A 154 14.34 0.98 -19.42
CA GLU A 154 15.58 0.41 -18.87
C GLU A 154 15.35 -0.95 -18.14
N HIS A 155 14.12 -1.21 -17.75
CA HIS A 155 13.67 -2.42 -17.09
C HIS A 155 12.84 -3.34 -18.00
N ASP A 156 12.56 -2.93 -19.23
CA ASP A 156 11.78 -3.70 -20.21
C ASP A 156 12.63 -4.83 -20.80
N PRO A 157 12.32 -6.11 -20.50
CA PRO A 157 13.08 -7.24 -21.03
C PRO A 157 13.00 -7.34 -22.56
N LEU A 158 11.98 -6.75 -23.21
CA LEU A 158 11.84 -6.71 -24.67
C LEU A 158 12.71 -5.64 -25.33
N ARG A 159 13.19 -4.65 -24.57
CA ARG A 159 14.07 -3.57 -25.05
C ARG A 159 15.53 -3.76 -24.66
N ARG A 160 15.83 -4.64 -23.69
CA ARG A 160 17.20 -5.04 -23.37
C ARG A 160 17.86 -5.71 -24.59
N GLY A 161 18.77 -5.00 -25.25
CA GLY A 161 19.56 -5.50 -26.36
C GLY A 161 19.17 -4.98 -27.75
N ARG A 162 18.27 -4.00 -27.86
CA ARG A 162 18.14 -3.22 -29.11
C ARG A 162 19.04 -1.97 -29.03
N PRO A 163 19.92 -1.75 -30.02
CA PRO A 163 20.82 -0.60 -30.06
C PRO A 163 20.06 0.73 -30.12
#